data_AF-A0A421JV47-F1
#
_entry.id   AF-A0A421JV47-F1
#
_cell.length_a   1.000
_cell.length_b   1.000
_cell.length_c   1.000
_cell.angle_alpha   90.00
_cell.angle_beta   90.00
_cell.angle_gamma   90.00
#
_symmetry.space_group_name_H-M   'P 1'
#
loop_
_entity.id
_entity.type
_entity.pdbx_description
1 polymer ?
#
loop_
_entity_poly.entity_id
_entity_poly.type
_entity_poly.pdbx_seq_one_letter_code
_entity_poly.pdbx_strand_id
1 'polypeptide(L)'
;MALYYNIVFGLLVTEMVFFGILSLPYPRRIRRTVLTTISLPFKNEQFQIALKCVLGFVAVLFIDSVNRVYAVTMELQTAAHGKHHGGGAVVNDRGEIQARRFYAQRNMYLCGFTLFLHLILIRTYSLVAELVAVKDKLDGLKESKGGEGEESETVKKLRSELNGKEEDLEILKGQAESLSKDYQSVSNKDGELKKK
;
A
#
# COMPACT_ATOMS: atom_id res chain seq x y z
N MET A 1 -30.08 -24.96 -9.03
CA MET A 1 -28.66 -24.54 -9.00
C MET A 1 -28.04 -25.09 -7.74
N ALA A 2 -26.86 -25.68 -7.82
CA ALA A 2 -26.30 -26.39 -6.69
C ALA A 2 -25.82 -25.42 -5.59
N LEU A 3 -26.24 -25.66 -4.34
CA LEU A 3 -26.05 -24.77 -3.18
C LEU A 3 -24.61 -24.31 -2.99
N TYR A 4 -23.64 -25.16 -3.30
CA TYR A 4 -22.22 -24.87 -3.14
C TYR A 4 -21.75 -23.69 -4.03
N TYR A 5 -22.29 -23.53 -5.25
CA TYR A 5 -21.93 -22.39 -6.10
C TYR A 5 -22.49 -21.05 -5.58
N ASN A 6 -23.61 -21.08 -4.86
CA ASN A 6 -24.14 -19.88 -4.20
C ASN A 6 -23.26 -19.46 -3.01
N ILE A 7 -22.70 -20.43 -2.28
CA ILE A 7 -21.75 -20.16 -1.20
C ILE A 7 -20.45 -19.54 -1.77
N VAL A 8 -19.91 -20.12 -2.85
CA VAL A 8 -18.75 -19.56 -3.56
C VAL A 8 -19.04 -18.16 -4.10
N PHE A 9 -20.23 -17.93 -4.64
CA PHE A 9 -20.65 -16.60 -5.09
C PHE A 9 -20.72 -15.60 -3.94
N GLY A 10 -21.31 -15.96 -2.80
CA GLY A 10 -21.35 -15.08 -1.62
C GLY A 10 -19.95 -14.75 -1.09
N LEU A 11 -19.05 -15.73 -1.13
CA LEU A 11 -17.64 -15.54 -0.81
C LEU A 11 -16.97 -14.57 -1.79
N LEU A 12 -17.20 -14.71 -3.10
CA LEU A 12 -16.73 -13.77 -4.13
C LEU A 12 -17.18 -12.34 -3.85
N VAL A 13 -18.46 -12.15 -3.58
CA VAL A 13 -19.04 -10.81 -3.33
C VAL A 13 -18.42 -10.20 -2.08
N THR A 14 -18.25 -10.99 -1.03
CA THR A 14 -17.59 -10.54 0.21
C THR A 14 -16.15 -10.12 -0.05
N GLU A 15 -15.39 -10.92 -0.80
CA GLU A 15 -14.02 -10.61 -1.19
C GLU A 15 -13.93 -9.37 -2.09
N MET A 16 -14.88 -9.18 -3.03
CA MET A 16 -14.95 -8.01 -3.89
C MET A 16 -15.18 -6.73 -3.09
N VAL A 17 -16.10 -6.77 -2.13
CA VAL A 17 -16.37 -5.64 -1.23
C VAL A 17 -15.15 -5.35 -0.37
N PHE A 18 -14.54 -6.38 0.21
CA PHE A 18 -13.35 -6.24 1.05
C PHE A 18 -12.16 -5.68 0.25
N PHE A 19 -11.91 -6.21 -0.95
CA PHE A 19 -10.90 -5.72 -1.86
C PHE A 19 -11.19 -4.29 -2.32
N GLY A 20 -12.45 -3.97 -2.65
CA GLY A 20 -12.86 -2.61 -3.02
C GLY A 20 -12.59 -1.60 -1.91
N ILE A 21 -12.91 -1.95 -0.66
CA ILE A 21 -12.57 -1.13 0.50
C ILE A 21 -11.05 -1.00 0.62
N LEU A 22 -10.29 -2.10 0.54
CA LEU A 22 -8.84 -2.06 0.70
C LEU A 22 -8.11 -1.32 -0.43
N SER A 23 -8.63 -1.39 -1.66
CA SER A 23 -8.04 -0.78 -2.86
C SER A 23 -8.31 0.71 -2.97
N LEU A 24 -9.28 1.25 -2.22
CA LEU A 24 -9.51 2.68 -2.23
C LEU A 24 -8.27 3.42 -1.70
N PRO A 25 -7.80 4.47 -2.39
CA PRO A 25 -6.71 5.30 -1.91
C PRO A 25 -7.18 6.09 -0.68
N TYR A 26 -7.08 5.50 0.50
CA TYR A 26 -7.54 6.13 1.73
C TYR A 26 -6.68 7.37 2.07
N PRO A 27 -7.31 8.53 2.31
CA PRO A 27 -6.61 9.74 2.75
C PRO A 27 -6.00 9.53 4.15
N ARG A 28 -4.87 10.20 4.37
CA ARG A 28 -3.89 9.97 5.47
C ARG A 28 -4.50 9.76 6.86
N ARG A 29 -5.56 10.50 7.21
CA ARG A 29 -6.22 10.41 8.54
C ARG A 29 -7.11 9.18 8.68
N ILE A 30 -7.81 8.79 7.62
CA ILE A 30 -8.76 7.67 7.61
C ILE A 30 -8.04 6.33 7.44
N ARG A 31 -6.88 6.36 6.77
CA ARG A 31 -6.04 5.18 6.52
C ARG A 31 -5.64 4.48 7.82
N ARG A 32 -5.30 5.23 8.87
CA ARG A 32 -4.87 4.66 10.15
C ARG A 32 -6.02 3.97 10.88
N THR A 33 -7.19 4.60 10.94
CA THR A 33 -8.39 4.04 11.58
C THR A 33 -8.93 2.85 10.81
N VAL A 34 -9.11 2.99 9.50
CA VAL A 34 -9.64 1.90 8.66
C VAL A 34 -8.70 0.71 8.65
N LEU A 35 -7.39 0.92 8.54
CA LEU A 35 -6.44 -0.19 8.56
C LEU A 35 -6.22 -0.75 9.96
N THR A 36 -6.31 0.00 11.05
CA THR A 36 -6.26 -0.63 12.39
C THR A 36 -7.53 -1.45 12.66
N THR A 37 -8.72 -0.94 12.31
CA THR A 37 -9.98 -1.68 12.46
C THR A 37 -10.06 -2.89 11.53
N ILE A 38 -9.62 -2.77 10.28
CA ILE A 38 -9.64 -3.87 9.29
C ILE A 38 -8.46 -4.83 9.50
N SER A 39 -7.30 -4.36 9.95
CA SER A 39 -6.13 -5.24 10.17
C SER A 39 -6.16 -5.92 11.54
N LEU A 40 -6.97 -5.47 12.50
CA LEU A 40 -7.14 -6.17 13.78
C LEU A 40 -7.51 -7.65 13.60
N PRO A 41 -8.55 -8.00 12.80
CA PRO A 41 -8.86 -9.40 12.54
C PRO A 41 -7.77 -10.11 11.73
N PHE A 42 -7.14 -9.45 10.76
CA PHE A 42 -6.10 -10.06 9.91
C PHE A 42 -4.73 -10.22 10.58
N LYS A 43 -4.47 -9.54 11.69
CA LYS A 43 -3.25 -9.72 12.49
C LYS A 43 -3.34 -10.95 13.40
N ASN A 44 -4.53 -11.49 13.61
CA ASN A 44 -4.71 -12.71 14.37
C ASN A 44 -4.24 -13.91 13.54
N GLU A 45 -3.26 -14.65 14.05
CA GLU A 45 -2.68 -15.82 13.38
C GLU A 45 -3.75 -16.86 13.02
N GLN A 46 -4.75 -17.02 13.90
CA GLN A 46 -5.89 -17.91 13.70
C GLN A 46 -6.72 -17.51 12.47
N PHE A 47 -6.86 -16.21 12.21
CA PHE A 47 -7.61 -15.71 11.06
C PHE A 47 -6.83 -15.91 9.76
N GLN A 48 -5.51 -15.78 9.77
CA GLN A 48 -4.69 -16.08 8.58
C GLN A 48 -4.69 -17.56 8.24
N ILE A 49 -4.69 -18.44 9.25
CA ILE A 49 -4.84 -19.88 9.05
C ILE A 49 -6.21 -20.18 8.45
N ALA A 50 -7.28 -19.59 9.00
CA ALA A 50 -8.62 -19.73 8.44
C ALA A 50 -8.71 -19.26 6.98
N LEU A 51 -8.09 -18.12 6.64
CA LEU A 51 -8.06 -17.62 5.26
C LEU A 51 -7.34 -18.60 4.31
N LYS A 52 -6.19 -19.16 4.72
CA LYS A 52 -5.47 -20.18 3.96
C LYS A 52 -6.27 -21.47 3.79
N CYS A 53 -7.01 -21.89 4.82
CA CYS A 53 -7.91 -23.04 4.74
C CYS A 53 -9.05 -22.79 3.75
N VAL A 54 -9.65 -21.59 3.78
CA VAL A 54 -10.69 -21.18 2.82
C VAL A 54 -10.14 -21.16 1.39
N LEU A 55 -8.94 -20.62 1.16
CA LEU A 55 -8.27 -20.68 -0.14
C LEU A 55 -8.08 -22.13 -0.62
N GLY A 56 -7.62 -23.02 0.25
CA GLY A 56 -7.47 -24.45 -0.07
C GLY A 56 -8.80 -25.09 -0.46
N PHE A 57 -9.87 -24.80 0.27
CA PHE A 57 -11.21 -25.29 -0.04
C PHE A 57 -11.72 -24.78 -1.40
N VAL A 58 -11.56 -23.49 -1.68
CA VAL A 58 -11.93 -22.88 -2.98
C VAL A 58 -11.07 -23.46 -4.11
N ALA A 59 -9.79 -23.75 -3.88
CA ALA A 59 -8.92 -24.38 -4.86
C ALA A 59 -9.36 -25.82 -5.19
N VAL A 60 -9.77 -26.60 -4.19
CA VAL A 60 -10.33 -27.95 -4.42
C VAL A 60 -11.63 -27.87 -5.21
N LEU A 61 -12.54 -26.96 -4.86
CA LEU A 61 -13.76 -26.72 -5.63
C LEU A 61 -13.49 -26.25 -7.06
N PHE A 62 -12.42 -25.48 -7.26
CA PHE A 62 -12.00 -25.08 -8.59
C PHE A 62 -11.55 -26.28 -9.41
N ILE A 63 -10.70 -27.15 -8.86
CA ILE A 63 -10.27 -28.40 -9.52
C ILE A 63 -11.47 -29.30 -9.82
N ASP A 64 -12.40 -29.46 -8.89
CA ASP A 64 -13.66 -30.19 -9.11
C ASP A 64 -14.47 -29.59 -10.27
N SER A 65 -14.62 -28.25 -10.29
CA SER A 65 -15.34 -27.56 -11.35
C SER A 65 -14.69 -27.73 -12.73
N VAL A 66 -13.35 -27.75 -12.78
CA VAL A 66 -12.57 -27.99 -13.99
C VAL A 66 -12.75 -29.42 -14.46
N ASN A 67 -12.60 -30.40 -13.57
CA ASN A 67 -12.83 -31.82 -13.87
C ASN A 67 -14.23 -32.06 -14.41
N ARG A 68 -15.23 -31.40 -13.84
CA ARG A 68 -16.62 -31.47 -14.31
C ARG A 68 -16.80 -30.85 -15.70
N VAL A 69 -16.18 -29.70 -15.98
CA VAL A 69 -16.21 -29.08 -17.31
C VAL A 69 -15.54 -29.98 -18.35
N TYR A 70 -14.41 -30.59 -18.02
CA TYR A 70 -13.72 -31.55 -18.90
C TYR A 70 -14.60 -32.78 -19.17
N ALA A 71 -15.21 -33.37 -18.14
CA ALA A 71 -16.11 -34.50 -18.28
C ALA A 71 -17.30 -34.18 -19.21
N VAL A 72 -17.99 -33.06 -18.98
CA VAL A 72 -19.12 -32.61 -19.83
C VAL A 72 -18.67 -32.30 -21.26
N THR A 73 -17.45 -31.79 -21.44
CA THR A 73 -16.89 -31.52 -22.78
C THR A 73 -16.56 -32.82 -23.52
N MET A 74 -16.03 -33.82 -22.82
CA MET A 74 -15.77 -35.15 -23.38
C MET A 74 -17.07 -35.87 -23.74
N GLU A 75 -18.10 -35.81 -22.90
CA GLU A 75 -19.45 -36.34 -23.20
C GLU A 75 -20.04 -35.72 -24.48
N LEU A 76 -19.80 -34.42 -24.72
CA LEU A 76 -20.21 -33.76 -25.96
C LEU A 76 -19.42 -34.25 -27.18
N GLN A 77 -18.12 -34.47 -27.05
CA GLN A 77 -17.30 -34.94 -28.16
C GLN A 77 -17.64 -36.39 -28.54
N THR A 78 -17.87 -37.26 -27.55
CA THR A 78 -18.30 -38.64 -27.80
C THR A 78 -19.72 -38.70 -28.36
N ALA A 79 -20.66 -37.87 -27.88
CA ALA A 79 -22.00 -37.76 -28.45
C ALA A 79 -22.01 -37.12 -29.87
N ALA A 80 -21.04 -36.26 -30.18
CA ALA A 80 -20.87 -35.69 -31.52
C ALA A 80 -20.26 -36.69 -32.52
N HIS A 81 -19.33 -37.55 -32.08
CA HIS A 81 -18.67 -38.56 -32.91
C HIS A 81 -19.41 -39.92 -32.96
N GLY A 82 -20.28 -40.23 -32.00
CA GLY A 82 -21.08 -41.47 -31.93
C GLY A 82 -22.31 -41.51 -32.86
N LYS A 83 -22.36 -40.65 -33.88
CA LYS A 83 -23.51 -40.55 -34.81
C LYS A 83 -23.46 -41.63 -35.89
N HIS A 84 -23.57 -42.89 -35.48
CA HIS A 84 -23.99 -43.99 -36.36
C HIS A 84 -24.73 -45.00 -35.50
N HIS A 85 -26.02 -44.75 -35.23
CA HIS A 85 -27.12 -45.74 -35.12
C HIS A 85 -28.37 -45.10 -34.46
N GLY A 86 -29.40 -44.82 -35.26
CA GLY A 86 -30.80 -44.78 -34.80
C GLY A 86 -31.44 -43.45 -34.40
N GLY A 87 -32.23 -42.87 -35.32
CA GLY A 87 -33.58 -42.32 -35.06
C GLY A 87 -33.78 -41.09 -34.14
N GLY A 88 -34.16 -39.96 -34.74
CA GLY A 88 -35.21 -39.02 -34.26
C GLY A 88 -35.03 -38.21 -32.96
N ALA A 89 -34.33 -38.69 -31.94
CA ALA A 89 -34.23 -38.06 -30.61
C ALA A 89 -33.03 -37.11 -30.43
N VAL A 90 -32.10 -37.10 -31.40
CA VAL A 90 -30.76 -36.48 -31.32
C VAL A 90 -30.78 -34.94 -31.33
N VAL A 91 -31.89 -34.30 -31.71
CA VAL A 91 -31.98 -32.83 -31.74
C VAL A 91 -32.20 -32.24 -30.34
N ASN A 92 -32.95 -32.91 -29.47
CA ASN A 92 -33.22 -32.45 -28.11
C ASN A 92 -32.01 -32.61 -27.18
N ASP A 93 -31.29 -33.73 -27.33
CA ASP A 93 -30.15 -34.07 -26.50
C ASP A 93 -28.98 -33.08 -26.69
N ARG A 94 -28.77 -32.61 -27.93
CA ARG A 94 -27.75 -31.58 -28.23
C ARG A 94 -28.02 -30.23 -27.55
N GLY A 95 -29.29 -29.87 -27.36
CA GLY A 95 -29.70 -28.64 -26.67
C GLY A 95 -29.47 -28.72 -25.16
N GLU A 96 -29.87 -29.84 -24.53
CA GLU A 96 -29.65 -30.07 -23.10
C GLU A 96 -28.16 -30.20 -22.76
N ILE A 97 -27.38 -30.90 -23.59
CA ILE A 97 -25.95 -31.08 -23.32
C ILE A 97 -25.17 -29.77 -23.55
N GLN A 98 -25.54 -28.95 -24.56
CA GLN A 98 -24.99 -27.60 -24.68
C GLN A 98 -25.33 -26.72 -23.48
N ALA A 99 -26.57 -26.76 -22.99
CA ALA A 99 -26.96 -26.03 -21.78
C ALA A 99 -26.12 -26.46 -20.56
N ARG A 100 -25.90 -27.77 -20.37
CA ARG A 100 -25.02 -28.31 -19.31
C ARG A 100 -23.58 -27.81 -19.43
N ARG A 101 -23.04 -27.69 -20.64
CA ARG A 101 -21.70 -27.10 -20.86
C ARG A 101 -21.63 -25.63 -20.45
N PHE A 102 -22.60 -24.81 -20.85
CA PHE A 102 -22.64 -23.40 -20.45
C PHE A 102 -22.73 -23.24 -18.93
N TYR A 103 -23.51 -24.10 -18.26
CA TYR A 103 -23.59 -24.10 -16.80
C TYR A 103 -22.26 -24.49 -16.14
N ALA A 104 -21.61 -25.55 -16.59
CA ALA A 104 -20.33 -25.98 -16.05
C ALA A 104 -19.25 -24.91 -16.27
N GLN A 105 -19.21 -24.31 -17.46
CA GLN A 105 -18.23 -23.28 -17.83
C GLN A 105 -18.39 -22.01 -17.00
N ARG A 106 -19.61 -21.49 -16.82
CA ARG A 106 -19.87 -20.33 -15.96
C ARG A 106 -19.44 -20.60 -14.51
N ASN A 107 -19.74 -21.78 -14.01
CA ASN A 107 -19.44 -22.14 -12.62
C ASN A 107 -17.93 -22.33 -12.40
N MET A 108 -17.20 -22.84 -13.40
CA MET A 108 -15.73 -22.89 -13.39
C MET A 108 -15.14 -21.47 -13.36
N TYR A 109 -15.63 -20.55 -14.20
CA TYR A 109 -15.16 -19.17 -14.19
C TYR A 109 -15.45 -18.48 -12.85
N LEU A 110 -16.63 -18.69 -12.28
CA LEU A 110 -16.97 -18.15 -10.97
C LEU A 110 -15.95 -18.59 -9.91
N CYS A 111 -15.62 -19.88 -9.87
CA CYS A 111 -14.66 -20.42 -8.90
C CYS A 111 -13.21 -19.96 -9.19
N GLY A 112 -12.86 -19.78 -10.46
CA GLY A 112 -11.57 -19.21 -10.87
C GLY A 112 -11.42 -17.76 -10.44
N PHE A 113 -12.45 -16.93 -10.62
CA PHE A 113 -12.44 -15.54 -10.18
C PHE A 113 -12.35 -15.41 -8.66
N THR A 114 -13.04 -16.26 -7.88
CA THR A 114 -12.86 -16.28 -6.42
C THR A 114 -11.43 -16.57 -6.03
N LEU A 115 -10.82 -17.59 -6.64
CA LEU A 115 -9.46 -18.00 -6.29
C LEU A 115 -8.45 -16.89 -6.60
N PHE A 116 -8.57 -16.30 -7.80
CA PHE A 116 -7.73 -15.18 -8.21
C PHE A 116 -7.88 -13.96 -7.31
N LEU A 117 -9.12 -13.58 -6.98
CA LEU A 117 -9.40 -12.46 -6.11
C LEU A 117 -8.88 -12.69 -4.70
N HIS A 118 -9.06 -13.89 -4.16
CA HIS A 118 -8.54 -14.27 -2.84
C HIS A 118 -7.01 -14.15 -2.77
N LEU A 119 -6.29 -14.60 -3.80
CA LEU A 119 -4.84 -14.47 -3.88
C LEU A 119 -4.39 -13.01 -3.91
N ILE A 120 -5.07 -12.17 -4.71
CA ILE A 120 -4.80 -10.73 -4.76
C ILE A 120 -5.08 -10.08 -3.42
N LEU A 121 -6.16 -10.45 -2.74
CA LEU A 121 -6.54 -9.89 -1.44
C LEU A 121 -5.44 -10.16 -0.41
N ILE A 122 -4.96 -11.40 -0.30
CA ILE A 122 -3.85 -11.77 0.60
C ILE A 122 -2.60 -10.93 0.31
N ARG A 123 -2.23 -10.78 -0.97
CA ARG A 123 -1.04 -10.01 -1.35
C ARG A 123 -1.19 -8.52 -1.11
N THR A 124 -2.34 -7.96 -1.49
CA THR A 124 -2.65 -6.53 -1.31
C THR A 124 -2.67 -6.18 0.17
N TYR A 125 -3.20 -7.05 1.03
CA TYR A 125 -3.15 -6.87 2.48
C TYR A 125 -1.71 -6.73 3.01
N SER A 126 -0.79 -7.63 2.65
CA SER A 126 0.61 -7.55 3.10
C SER A 126 1.26 -6.25 2.63
N LEU A 127 1.06 -5.89 1.37
CA LEU A 127 1.62 -4.66 0.80
C LEU A 127 1.07 -3.41 1.50
N VAL A 128 -0.22 -3.38 1.80
CA VAL A 128 -0.86 -2.25 2.49
C VAL A 128 -0.35 -2.15 3.93
N ALA A 129 -0.19 -3.27 4.63
CA ALA A 129 0.36 -3.30 5.99
C ALA A 129 1.82 -2.79 6.03
N GLU A 130 2.66 -3.26 5.10
CA GLU A 130 4.05 -2.79 4.96
C GLU A 130 4.11 -1.29 4.64
N LEU A 131 3.28 -0.81 3.71
CA LEU A 131 3.25 0.59 3.33
C LEU A 131 2.83 1.49 4.50
N VAL A 132 1.93 1.03 5.37
CA VAL A 132 1.54 1.76 6.59
C VAL A 132 2.67 1.75 7.60
N ALA A 133 3.30 0.61 7.87
CA ALA A 133 4.42 0.53 8.80
C ALA A 133 5.60 1.42 8.35
N VAL A 134 5.89 1.46 7.05
CA VAL A 134 6.91 2.34 6.48
C VAL A 134 6.51 3.81 6.58
N LYS A 135 5.24 4.16 6.31
CA LYS A 135 4.75 5.53 6.50
C LYS A 135 4.78 5.97 7.96
N ASP A 136 4.36 5.13 8.90
CA ASP A 136 4.40 5.45 10.34
C ASP A 136 5.85 5.64 10.83
N LYS A 137 6.81 4.84 10.34
CA LYS A 137 8.23 5.07 10.59
C LYS A 137 8.72 6.39 9.98
N LEU A 138 8.29 6.73 8.77
CA LEU A 138 8.70 7.95 8.08
C LEU A 138 8.08 9.20 8.69
N ASP A 139 6.81 9.14 9.12
CA ASP A 139 6.14 10.22 9.84
C ASP A 139 6.73 10.35 11.26
N GLY A 140 7.05 9.25 11.95
CA GLY A 140 7.77 9.27 13.23
C GLY A 140 9.21 9.81 13.10
N LEU A 141 9.92 9.47 12.02
CA LEU A 141 11.21 10.09 11.66
C LEU A 141 11.05 11.55 11.27
N LYS A 142 9.92 11.97 10.69
CA LYS A 142 9.63 13.38 10.38
C LYS A 142 9.14 14.16 11.58
N GLU A 143 8.59 13.55 12.61
CA GLU A 143 8.34 14.19 13.91
C GLU A 143 9.66 14.31 14.69
N SER A 144 10.49 13.26 14.68
CA SER A 144 11.81 13.31 15.33
C SER A 144 12.87 14.11 14.54
N LYS A 145 12.70 14.28 13.21
CA LYS A 145 13.41 15.27 12.37
C LYS A 145 12.54 16.51 12.09
N GLY A 146 11.41 16.65 12.78
CA GLY A 146 10.39 17.69 12.60
C GLY A 146 10.75 19.03 13.21
N GLY A 147 12.00 19.19 13.62
CA GLY A 147 12.66 20.48 13.81
C GLY A 147 13.34 21.01 12.55
N GLU A 148 12.89 20.62 11.35
CA GLU A 148 13.32 21.24 10.08
C GLU A 148 12.25 22.20 9.49
N GLY A 149 11.13 22.40 10.18
CA GLY A 149 10.09 23.40 9.84
C GLY A 149 9.84 24.43 10.94
N GLU A 150 10.16 24.12 12.18
CA GLU A 150 10.38 25.12 13.22
C GLU A 150 11.88 25.15 13.47
N GLU A 151 12.49 26.26 13.06
CA GLU A 151 13.83 26.63 13.47
C GLU A 151 13.91 26.44 14.99
N SER A 152 14.52 25.32 15.40
CA SER A 152 14.64 24.89 16.80
C SER A 152 14.95 26.11 17.64
N GLU A 153 14.32 26.30 18.80
CA GLU A 153 14.63 27.45 19.67
C GLU A 153 16.14 27.65 19.87
N THR A 154 16.92 26.56 19.79
CA THR A 154 18.37 26.59 19.78
C THR A 154 18.96 27.30 18.56
N VAL A 155 18.45 27.09 17.35
CA VAL A 155 18.89 27.78 16.12
C VAL A 155 18.50 29.26 16.15
N LYS A 156 17.31 29.61 16.65
CA LYS A 156 16.94 31.04 16.85
C LYS A 156 17.82 31.72 17.89
N LYS A 157 18.10 31.06 19.02
CA LYS A 157 19.04 31.56 20.05
C LYS A 157 20.46 31.69 19.49
N LEU A 158 20.95 30.69 18.78
CA LEU A 158 22.28 30.71 18.15
C LEU A 158 22.40 31.80 17.08
N ARG A 159 21.35 32.06 16.28
CA ARG A 159 21.33 33.19 15.34
C ARG A 159 21.33 34.53 16.06
N SER A 160 20.56 34.68 17.15
CA SER A 160 20.55 35.90 17.96
C SER A 160 21.91 36.16 18.61
N GLU A 161 22.56 35.12 19.14
CA GLU A 161 23.90 35.23 19.73
C GLU A 161 24.98 35.52 18.68
N LEU A 162 24.87 34.94 17.47
CA LEU A 162 25.78 35.27 16.36
C LEU A 162 25.65 36.72 15.95
N ASN A 163 24.43 37.24 15.84
CA ASN A 163 24.20 38.63 15.43
C ASN A 163 24.73 39.62 16.48
N GLY A 164 24.54 39.32 17.78
CA GLY A 164 25.13 40.13 18.86
C GLY A 164 26.66 40.09 18.85
N LYS A 165 27.26 38.91 18.59
CA LYS A 165 28.73 38.78 18.48
C LYS A 165 29.30 39.48 17.25
N GLU A 166 28.57 39.56 16.15
CA GLU A 166 28.97 40.33 14.96
C GLU A 166 28.95 41.83 15.24
N GLU A 167 27.92 42.33 15.92
CA GLU A 167 27.82 43.74 16.34
C GLU A 167 28.95 44.10 17.33
N ASP A 168 29.21 43.25 18.33
CA ASP A 168 30.33 43.43 19.26
C ASP A 168 31.69 43.43 18.52
N LEU A 169 31.87 42.57 17.52
CA LEU A 169 33.08 42.54 16.70
C LEU A 169 33.24 43.81 15.87
N GLU A 170 32.16 44.37 15.35
CA GLU A 170 32.19 45.62 14.59
C GLU A 170 32.55 46.81 15.48
N ILE A 171 31.96 46.88 16.69
CA ILE A 171 32.30 47.89 17.69
C ILE A 171 33.77 47.78 18.10
N LEU A 172 34.26 46.57 18.39
CA LEU A 172 35.65 46.34 18.78
C LEU A 172 36.63 46.69 17.65
N LYS A 173 36.29 46.42 16.40
CA LYS A 173 37.08 46.87 15.25
C LYS A 173 37.10 48.40 15.14
N GLY A 174 35.96 49.05 15.28
CA GLY A 174 35.88 50.52 15.27
C GLY A 174 36.69 51.17 16.40
N GLN A 175 36.66 50.57 17.59
CA GLN A 175 37.49 50.99 18.73
C GLN A 175 38.98 50.77 18.48
N ALA A 176 39.38 49.63 17.91
CA ALA A 176 40.76 49.35 17.57
C ALA A 176 41.31 50.28 16.47
N GLU A 177 40.51 50.60 15.46
CA GLU A 177 40.87 51.58 14.41
C GLU A 177 41.00 53.00 14.98
N SER A 178 40.06 53.41 15.83
CA SER A 178 40.13 54.71 16.51
C SER A 178 41.36 54.82 17.39
N LEU A 179 41.65 53.78 18.19
CA LEU A 179 42.84 53.72 19.04
C LEU A 179 44.13 53.73 18.22
N SER A 180 44.19 53.00 17.11
CA SER A 180 45.33 52.99 16.20
C SER A 180 45.57 54.38 15.59
N LYS A 181 44.50 55.06 15.18
CA LYS A 181 44.55 56.43 14.65
C LYS A 181 45.01 57.44 15.70
N ASP A 182 44.51 57.32 16.92
CA ASP A 182 44.94 58.15 18.05
C ASP A 182 46.42 57.92 18.38
N TYR A 183 46.87 56.67 18.41
CA TYR A 183 48.28 56.32 18.63
C TYR A 183 49.20 56.88 17.53
N GLN A 184 48.78 56.78 16.26
CA GLN A 184 49.50 57.40 15.14
C GLN A 184 49.53 58.93 15.25
N SER A 185 48.43 59.55 15.69
CA SER A 185 48.36 61.01 15.86
C SER A 185 49.25 61.51 17.00
N VAL A 186 49.35 60.77 18.10
CA VAL A 186 50.24 61.08 19.23
C VAL A 186 51.69 60.86 18.84
N SER A 187 52.00 59.74 18.17
CA SER A 187 53.34 59.47 17.63
C SER A 187 53.82 60.56 16.64
N ASN A 188 52.93 61.03 15.77
CA ASN A 188 53.22 62.13 14.84
C ASN A 188 53.43 63.46 15.57
N LYS A 189 52.63 63.78 16.59
CA LYS A 189 52.80 64.99 17.42
C LYS A 189 54.11 64.98 18.22
N ASP A 190 54.50 63.84 18.78
CA ASP A 190 55.79 63.67 19.47
C ASP A 190 56.98 63.79 18.50
N GLY A 191 56.80 63.37 17.24
CA GLY A 191 57.76 63.58 16.16
C GLY A 191 57.94 65.04 15.74
N GLU A 192 56.86 65.83 15.77
CA GLU A 192 56.90 67.27 15.47
C GLU A 192 57.47 68.11 16.63
N LEU A 193 57.19 67.74 17.88
CA LEU A 193 57.75 68.40 19.07
C LEU A 193 59.27 68.21 19.22
N LYS A 194 59.85 67.15 18.64
CA LYS A 194 61.31 66.93 18.62
C LYS A 194 62.06 67.63 17.49
N LYS A 195 61.37 68.31 16.58
CA LYS A 195 61.95 69.04 15.43
C LYS A 195 61.97 70.57 15.59
N LYS A 196 61.49 71.10 16.71
CA LYS A 196 61.70 72.50 17.15
C LYS A 196 62.75 72.54 18.24
#